data_AF-A0A1C6EJB2-F1
#
_entry.id   AF-A0A1C6EJB2-F1
#
_cell.length_a   1.000
_cell.length_b   1.000
_cell.length_c   1.000
_cell.angle_alpha   90.00
_cell.angle_beta   90.00
_cell.angle_gamma   90.00
#
_symmetry.space_group_name_H-M   'P 1'
#
loop_
_entity.id
_entity.type
_entity.pdbx_description
1 polymer ?
#
loop_
_entity_poly.entity_id
_entity_poly.type
_entity_poly.pdbx_seq_one_letter_code
_entity_poly.pdbx_strand_id
1 'polypeptide(L)'
;MKLVLAIINYDDANAVTHALTKKGFSSTKLATTGGFLMAGNVTILIGVDEEKVQTVIDIIKEHSHSRKQMIPTTTEMSYGYYPSMPVEVTVGGATIFVVDIERFERA
;
A
#
# COMPACT_ATOMS: atom_id res chain seq x y z
N MET A 1 -2.02 19.63 11.07
CA MET A 1 -2.30 18.72 9.94
C MET A 1 -1.29 17.59 9.95
N LYS A 2 -1.63 16.43 9.37
CA LYS A 2 -0.73 15.29 9.17
C LYS A 2 -0.74 14.84 7.71
N LEU A 3 0.34 14.20 7.30
CA LEU A 3 0.42 13.47 6.04
C LEU A 3 0.36 11.97 6.36
N VAL A 4 -0.68 11.29 5.86
CA VAL A 4 -0.77 9.83 5.90
C VAL A 4 -0.20 9.29 4.59
N LEU A 5 0.85 8.47 4.69
CA LEU A 5 1.39 7.69 3.58
C LEU A 5 0.99 6.23 3.78
N ALA A 6 0.20 5.69 2.86
CA ALA A 6 -0.27 4.31 2.92
C ALA A 6 0.24 3.52 1.72
N ILE A 7 1.05 2.49 1.97
CA ILE A 7 1.50 1.52 0.98
C ILE A 7 0.55 0.32 1.06
N ILE A 8 -0.17 0.07 -0.03
CA ILE A 8 -1.21 -0.95 -0.12
C ILE A 8 -1.07 -1.78 -1.40
N ASN A 9 -1.75 -2.92 -1.44
CA ASN A 9 -1.81 -3.76 -2.62
C ASN A 9 -2.47 -3.01 -3.80
N TYR A 10 -1.99 -3.32 -5.02
CA TYR A 10 -2.51 -2.70 -6.24
C TYR A 10 -4.02 -2.94 -6.42
N ASP A 11 -4.49 -4.16 -6.14
CA ASP A 11 -5.90 -4.55 -6.27
C ASP A 11 -6.83 -3.76 -5.33
N ASP A 12 -6.32 -3.40 -4.15
CA ASP A 12 -7.11 -2.74 -3.11
C ASP A 12 -7.15 -1.21 -3.31
N ALA A 13 -6.22 -0.66 -4.09
CA ALA A 13 -6.05 0.78 -4.23
C ALA A 13 -7.27 1.53 -4.79
N ASN A 14 -8.01 0.92 -5.71
CA ASN A 14 -9.21 1.55 -6.24
C ASN A 14 -10.34 1.57 -5.20
N ALA A 15 -10.48 0.52 -4.39
CA ALA A 15 -11.48 0.48 -3.32
C ALA A 15 -11.17 1.53 -2.24
N VAL A 16 -9.92 1.59 -1.78
CA VAL A 16 -9.47 2.57 -0.78
C VAL A 16 -9.66 4.01 -1.27
N THR A 17 -9.20 4.34 -2.48
CA THR A 17 -9.33 5.71 -3.02
C THR A 17 -10.78 6.14 -3.20
N HIS A 18 -11.66 5.22 -3.62
CA HIS A 18 -13.08 5.50 -3.77
C HIS A 18 -13.76 5.73 -2.41
N ALA A 19 -13.44 4.92 -1.40
CA ALA A 19 -13.95 5.08 -0.05
C ALA A 19 -13.50 6.39 0.61
N LEU A 20 -12.22 6.75 0.46
CA LEU A 20 -11.68 8.04 0.90
C LEU A 20 -12.42 9.22 0.25
N THR A 21 -12.59 9.17 -1.07
CA THR A 21 -13.31 10.21 -1.83
C THR A 21 -14.76 10.35 -1.36
N LYS A 22 -15.47 9.23 -1.16
CA LYS A 22 -16.87 9.22 -0.67
C LYS A 22 -17.00 9.83 0.74
N LYS A 23 -15.95 9.74 1.55
CA LYS A 23 -15.88 10.33 2.90
C LYS A 23 -15.32 11.77 2.90
N GLY A 24 -15.05 12.34 1.73
CA GLY A 24 -14.59 13.73 1.57
C GLY A 24 -13.08 13.92 1.72
N PHE A 25 -12.29 12.86 1.73
CA PHE A 25 -10.84 12.94 1.79
C PHE A 25 -10.24 13.03 0.38
N SER A 26 -9.39 14.03 0.17
CA SER A 26 -8.55 14.12 -1.03
C SER A 26 -7.34 13.21 -0.87
N SER A 27 -6.95 12.51 -1.93
CA SER A 27 -5.78 11.63 -1.93
C SER A 27 -5.04 11.70 -3.26
N THR A 28 -3.73 11.45 -3.23
CA THR A 28 -2.90 11.31 -4.43
C THR A 28 -2.34 9.90 -4.49
N LYS A 29 -2.45 9.26 -5.67
CA LYS A 29 -2.03 7.88 -5.91
C LYS A 29 -0.70 7.86 -6.67
N LEU A 30 0.26 7.09 -6.17
CA LEU A 30 1.54 6.84 -6.83
C LEU A 30 1.66 5.34 -7.11
N ALA A 31 2.02 5.00 -8.35
CA ALA A 31 2.43 3.63 -8.68
C ALA A 31 3.85 3.42 -8.15
N THR A 32 4.03 2.42 -7.29
CA THR A 32 5.30 2.12 -6.62
C THR A 32 5.64 0.63 -6.76
N THR A 33 6.87 0.25 -6.43
CA THR A 33 7.32 -1.14 -6.47
C THR A 33 7.93 -1.49 -5.13
N GLY A 34 7.48 -2.60 -4.52
CA GLY A 34 8.03 -3.08 -3.27
C GLY A 34 9.43 -3.67 -3.47
N GLY A 35 10.40 -3.26 -2.65
CA GLY A 35 11.80 -3.71 -2.80
C GLY A 35 12.03 -5.20 -2.55
N PHE A 36 11.21 -5.84 -1.70
CA PHE A 36 11.38 -7.26 -1.35
C PHE A 36 10.79 -8.19 -2.42
N LEU A 37 9.54 -7.95 -2.82
CA LEU A 37 8.83 -8.80 -3.78
C LEU A 37 9.08 -8.39 -5.24
N MET A 38 9.71 -7.23 -5.46
CA MET A 38 9.81 -6.55 -6.76
C MET A 38 8.45 -6.43 -7.47
N ALA A 39 7.37 -6.42 -6.70
CA ALA A 39 6.00 -6.41 -7.18
C ALA A 39 5.43 -4.99 -7.13
N GLY A 40 4.60 -4.67 -8.12
CA GLY A 40 3.87 -3.41 -8.18
C GLY A 40 2.90 -3.28 -7.01
N ASN A 41 2.96 -2.14 -6.33
CA ASN A 41 2.01 -1.75 -5.29
C ASN A 41 1.62 -0.29 -5.49
N VAL A 42 0.83 0.24 -4.57
CA VAL A 42 0.36 1.62 -4.63
C VAL A 42 0.67 2.32 -3.34
N THR A 43 1.23 3.52 -3.45
CA THR A 43 1.39 4.46 -2.34
C THR A 43 0.34 5.55 -2.46
N ILE A 44 -0.47 5.75 -1.42
CA ILE A 44 -1.46 6.81 -1.32
C ILE A 44 -0.98 7.87 -0.34
N LEU A 45 -1.00 9.13 -0.76
CA LEU A 45 -0.73 10.30 0.06
C LEU A 45 -2.03 11.00 0.42
N ILE A 46 -2.30 11.19 1.71
CA ILE A 46 -3.48 11.90 2.21
C ILE A 46 -3.05 13.00 3.19
N GLY A 47 -3.24 14.27 2.82
CA GLY A 47 -3.11 15.40 3.73
C GLY A 47 -4.42 15.60 4.49
N VAL A 48 -4.39 15.57 5.82
CA VAL A 48 -5.59 15.57 6.65
C VAL A 48 -5.39 16.33 7.97
N ASP A 49 -6.48 16.85 8.54
CA ASP A 49 -6.50 17.39 9.90
C ASP A 49 -6.17 16.31 10.92
N GLU A 50 -5.53 16.69 12.03
CA GLU A 50 -5.05 15.73 13.02
C GLU A 50 -6.17 14.90 13.63
N GLU A 51 -7.34 15.50 13.90
CA GLU A 51 -8.49 14.78 14.44
C GLU A 51 -9.08 13.71 13.49
N LYS A 52 -8.80 13.80 12.18
CA LYS A 52 -9.37 12.91 11.15
C LYS A 52 -8.40 11.80 10.71
N VAL A 53 -7.17 11.79 11.23
CA VAL A 53 -6.15 10.78 10.90
C VAL A 53 -6.67 9.37 11.15
N GLN A 54 -7.31 9.14 12.30
CA GLN A 54 -7.80 7.81 12.64
C GLN A 54 -8.89 7.34 11.66
N THR A 55 -9.79 8.24 11.24
CA THR A 55 -10.81 7.93 10.24
C THR A 55 -10.19 7.47 8.91
N VAL A 56 -9.11 8.13 8.47
CA VAL A 56 -8.38 7.73 7.25
C VAL A 56 -7.76 6.34 7.42
N ILE A 57 -7.13 6.07 8.57
CA ILE A 57 -6.53 4.76 8.89
C ILE A 57 -7.60 3.66 8.87
N ASP A 58 -8.76 3.92 9.44
CA ASP A 58 -9.86 2.94 9.52
C ASP A 58 -10.41 2.62 8.13
N ILE A 59 -10.60 3.64 7.28
CA ILE A 59 -11.01 3.45 5.87
C ILE A 59 -9.99 2.58 5.11
N ILE A 60 -8.69 2.85 5.30
CA ILE A 60 -7.64 2.06 4.64
C ILE A 60 -7.73 0.61 5.13
N LYS A 61 -7.78 0.38 6.45
CA LYS A 61 -7.86 -0.96 7.04
C LYS A 61 -9.09 -1.74 6.59
N GLU A 62 -10.25 -1.09 6.47
CA GLU A 62 -11.50 -1.72 6.03
C GLU A 62 -11.39 -2.25 4.59
N HIS A 63 -10.63 -1.58 3.74
CA HIS A 63 -10.53 -1.89 2.30
C HIS A 63 -9.20 -2.48 1.86
N SER A 64 -8.22 -2.63 2.77
CA SER A 64 -6.91 -3.21 2.48
C SER A 64 -6.78 -4.56 3.19
N HIS A 65 -6.67 -5.65 2.43
CA HIS A 65 -6.65 -6.99 3.00
C HIS A 65 -5.31 -7.67 2.79
N SER A 66 -4.85 -8.41 3.80
CA SER A 66 -3.65 -9.22 3.71
C SER A 66 -3.86 -10.34 2.68
N ARG A 67 -2.86 -10.61 1.86
CA ARG A 67 -2.92 -11.64 0.81
C ARG A 67 -1.66 -12.48 0.80
N LYS A 68 -1.79 -13.75 0.40
CA LYS A 68 -0.63 -14.60 0.11
C LYS A 68 -0.17 -14.32 -1.33
N GLN A 69 1.10 -13.97 -1.49
CA GLN A 69 1.73 -13.79 -2.78
C GLN A 69 2.75 -14.91 -3.00
N MET A 70 2.69 -15.56 -4.15
CA MET A 70 3.67 -16.57 -4.54
C MET A 70 4.86 -15.88 -5.21
N ILE A 71 6.06 -16.12 -4.69
CA ILE A 71 7.30 -15.69 -5.33
C ILE A 71 7.84 -16.86 -6.17
N PRO A 72 8.02 -16.70 -7.49
CA PRO A 72 8.75 -17.67 -8.27
C PRO A 72 10.22 -17.65 -7.84
N THR A 73 10.71 -18.75 -7.30
CA THR A 73 12.13 -18.93 -7.01
C THR A 73 12.87 -19.07 -8.34
N THR A 74 13.72 -18.13 -8.70
CA THR A 74 14.60 -18.29 -9.87
C THR A 74 15.73 -19.24 -9.49
N THR A 75 15.67 -20.49 -9.94
CA THR A 75 16.81 -21.40 -9.87
C THR A 75 17.88 -20.93 -10.86
N GLU A 76 19.06 -20.54 -10.35
CA GLU A 76 20.22 -20.32 -11.20
C GLU A 76 20.49 -21.58 -12.05
N MET A 77 20.64 -21.38 -13.36
CA MET A 77 20.87 -22.45 -14.32
C MET A 77 22.26 -23.07 -14.11
N SER A 78 22.36 -24.06 -13.25
CA SER A 78 23.47 -25.04 -13.27
C SER A 78 22.91 -26.46 -13.20
N TYR A 79 22.91 -27.14 -14.35
CA TYR A 79 22.78 -28.60 -14.50
C TYR A 79 21.75 -29.31 -13.60
N GLY A 80 20.46 -29.07 -13.84
CA GLY A 80 19.39 -29.88 -13.27
C GLY A 80 18.08 -29.12 -13.19
N TYR A 81 17.08 -29.56 -13.94
CA TYR A 81 15.73 -29.00 -13.89
C TYR A 81 15.05 -29.45 -12.59
N TYR A 82 15.31 -28.77 -11.47
CA TYR A 82 14.50 -28.90 -10.26
C TYR A 82 13.41 -27.82 -10.29
N PRO A 83 12.11 -28.18 -10.35
CA PRO A 83 11.07 -27.20 -10.13
C PRO A 83 11.18 -26.71 -8.69
N SER A 84 11.73 -25.52 -8.49
CA SER A 84 11.70 -24.88 -7.18
C SER A 84 10.25 -24.61 -6.80
N MET A 85 9.83 -25.13 -5.65
CA MET A 85 8.50 -24.81 -5.13
C MET A 85 8.40 -23.30 -4.89
N PRO A 86 7.35 -22.64 -5.40
CA PRO A 86 7.13 -21.23 -5.12
C PRO A 86 6.94 -21.01 -3.62
N VAL A 87 7.58 -19.97 -3.09
CA VAL A 87 7.45 -19.61 -1.68
C VAL A 87 6.21 -18.72 -1.51
N GLU A 88 5.27 -19.13 -0.67
CA GLU A 88 4.15 -18.26 -0.26
C GLU A 88 4.62 -17.25 0.78
N VAL A 89 4.42 -15.97 0.51
CA VAL A 89 4.70 -14.89 1.45
C VAL A 89 3.41 -14.13 1.74
N THR A 90 3.11 -13.90 3.01
CA THR A 90 1.97 -13.08 3.41
C THR A 90 2.34 -11.61 3.30
N VAL A 91 1.67 -10.89 2.40
CA VAL A 91 1.75 -9.43 2.28
C VAL A 91 0.64 -8.84 3.15
N GLY A 92 1.02 -7.97 4.10
CA GLY A 92 0.06 -7.25 4.94
C GLY A 92 -0.86 -6.34 4.11
N GLY A 93 -2.08 -6.08 4.58
CA GLY A 93 -3.06 -5.27 3.84
C GLY A 93 -2.59 -3.84 3.57
N ALA A 94 -2.05 -3.16 4.59
CA ALA A 94 -1.51 -1.81 4.45
C ALA A 94 -0.32 -1.58 5.39
N THR A 95 0.69 -0.86 4.91
CA THR A 95 1.74 -0.23 5.73
C THR A 95 1.47 1.27 5.75
N ILE A 96 1.30 1.86 6.92
CA ILE A 96 0.88 3.26 7.06
C ILE A 96 1.89 4.03 7.91
N PHE A 97 2.33 5.18 7.38
CA PHE A 97 3.11 6.17 8.11
C PHE A 97 2.28 7.43 8.29
N VAL A 98 2.34 8.02 9.48
CA VAL A 98 1.73 9.31 9.78
C VAL A 98 2.85 10.28 10.10
N VAL A 99 2.95 11.35 9.33
CA VAL A 99 4.03 12.33 9.42
C VAL A 99 3.45 13.70 9.77
N ASP A 100 4.13 14.42 10.65
CA ASP A 100 3.77 15.79 10.99
C ASP A 100 4.01 16.73 9.82
N ILE A 101 3.02 17.58 9.53
CA ILE A 101 3.16 18.64 8.53
C ILE A 101 3.38 19.96 9.28
N GLU A 102 4.58 20.54 9.13
CA GLU A 102 4.91 21.85 9.69
C GLU A 102 4.16 22.99 8.95
N ARG A 103 4.04 22.90 7.63
CA ARG A 103 3.34 23.89 6.79
C ARG A 103 2.57 23.21 5.66
N PHE A 104 1.31 23.62 5.49
CA PHE A 104 0.45 23.21 4.37
C PHE A 104 -0.04 24.43 3.62
N GLU A 105 0.07 24.42 2.29
CA GLU A 105 -0.37 25.49 1.40
C GLU A 105 -1.22 24.90 0.28
N ARG A 106 -2.28 25.60 -0.10
CA ARG A 106 -3.13 25.25 -1.24
C ARG A 106 -3.25 26.48 -2.14
N ALA A 107 -2.63 26.42 -3.31
CA ALA A 107 -2.63 27.48 -4.32
C ALA A 107 -3.53 27.11 -5.51
#